data_AF-A0A7J7QQY1-F1
#
_entry.id   AF-A0A7J7QQY1-F1
#
_cell.length_a   1.000
_cell.length_b   1.000
_cell.length_c   1.000
_cell.angle_alpha   90.00
_cell.angle_beta   90.00
_cell.angle_gamma   90.00
#
_symmetry.space_group_name_H-M   'P 1'
#
loop_
_entity.id
_entity.type
_entity.pdbx_description
1 polymer ?
#
loop_
_entity_poly.entity_id
_entity_poly.type
_entity_poly.pdbx_seq_one_letter_code
_entity_poly.pdbx_strand_id
1 'polypeptide(L)'
;MYKPCFGLAAAQQLGADVVEGMLQHVLRQCDAQGLKSVCGLAGAAQISREGVTALFRQALGYAANHYLYGNVAECVTHLSCLLGARQLDAAAVCALLTDAVMAQDSVVVAALCSLPAAASVSAGMLQELKQLAARNADAGTFEALSRLQI
;
A
#
# COMPACT_ATOMS: atom_id res chain seq x y z
N MET A 1 -27.57 0.52 0.02
CA MET A 1 -26.55 1.13 -0.87
C MET A 1 -26.48 2.62 -0.57
N TYR A 2 -25.52 3.05 0.24
CA TYR A 2 -25.27 4.49 0.44
C TYR A 2 -24.47 4.99 -0.77
N LYS A 3 -25.02 5.94 -1.52
CA LYS A 3 -24.33 6.61 -2.62
C LYS A 3 -23.40 7.63 -1.97
N PRO A 4 -22.08 7.46 -2.01
CA PRO A 4 -21.22 8.37 -1.28
C PRO A 4 -21.24 9.75 -1.94
N CYS A 5 -21.56 10.77 -1.14
CA CYS A 5 -21.74 12.16 -1.58
C CYS A 5 -20.39 12.89 -1.80
N PHE A 6 -19.45 12.30 -2.54
CA PHE A 6 -18.15 12.92 -2.83
C PHE A 6 -18.21 14.08 -3.84
N GLY A 7 -19.41 14.40 -4.36
CA GLY A 7 -19.65 15.56 -5.23
C GLY A 7 -19.95 16.87 -4.50
N LEU A 8 -19.93 16.90 -3.17
CA LEU A 8 -20.12 18.14 -2.41
C LEU A 8 -18.87 19.01 -2.54
N ALA A 9 -19.03 20.29 -2.88
CA ALA A 9 -17.94 21.26 -3.02
C ALA A 9 -17.01 21.29 -1.78
N ALA A 10 -17.56 21.04 -0.58
CA ALA A 10 -16.80 20.95 0.66
C ALA A 10 -15.78 19.79 0.68
N ALA A 11 -16.07 18.65 0.04
CA ALA A 11 -15.15 17.52 -0.03
C ALA A 11 -13.95 17.80 -0.95
N GLN A 12 -14.09 18.72 -1.91
CA GLN A 12 -12.99 19.18 -2.76
C GLN A 12 -12.08 20.22 -2.07
N GLN A 13 -12.53 20.81 -0.95
CA GLN A 13 -11.77 21.79 -0.17
C GLN A 13 -10.94 21.18 0.95
N LEU A 14 -11.02 19.86 1.15
CA LEU A 14 -10.19 19.19 2.15
C LEU A 14 -8.73 19.19 1.69
N GLY A 15 -7.87 19.82 2.48
CA GLY A 15 -6.43 19.82 2.27
C GLY A 15 -5.83 18.42 2.43
N ALA A 16 -4.65 18.23 1.83
CA ALA A 16 -3.91 16.96 1.87
C ALA A 16 -3.72 16.43 3.29
N ASP A 17 -3.36 17.29 4.25
CA ASP A 17 -3.12 16.91 5.64
C ASP A 17 -4.35 16.34 6.34
N VAL A 18 -5.54 16.90 6.04
CA VAL A 18 -6.81 16.42 6.60
C VAL A 18 -7.15 15.06 6.03
N VAL A 19 -6.98 14.88 4.71
CA VAL A 19 -7.24 13.61 4.04
C VAL A 19 -6.23 12.55 4.50
N GLU A 20 -4.96 12.90 4.69
CA GLU A 20 -3.96 12.00 5.26
C GLU A 20 -4.36 11.57 6.69
N GLY A 21 -4.78 12.52 7.55
CA GLY A 21 -5.28 12.19 8.89
C GLY A 21 -6.50 11.27 8.86
N MET A 22 -7.42 11.46 7.91
CA MET A 22 -8.57 10.57 7.69
C MET A 22 -8.11 9.18 7.25
N LEU A 23 -7.16 9.08 6.31
CA LEU A 23 -6.59 7.81 5.86
C LEU A 23 -5.92 7.07 7.02
N GLN A 24 -5.10 7.76 7.82
CA GLN A 24 -4.46 7.17 9.00
C GLN A 24 -5.49 6.68 10.03
N HIS A 25 -6.64 7.35 10.14
CA HIS A 25 -7.72 6.95 11.05
C HIS A 25 -8.49 5.72 10.56
N VAL A 26 -8.90 5.68 9.28
CA VAL A 26 -9.60 4.51 8.72
C VAL A 26 -8.67 3.31 8.60
N LEU A 27 -7.38 3.54 8.33
CA LEU A 27 -6.36 2.50 8.31
C LEU A 27 -6.16 1.86 9.69
N ARG A 28 -6.19 2.68 10.76
CA ARG A 28 -6.19 2.20 12.16
C ARG A 28 -7.34 1.26 12.47
N GLN A 29 -8.50 1.49 11.85
CA GLN A 29 -9.68 0.64 12.00
C GLN A 29 -9.69 -0.54 11.03
N CYS A 30 -8.72 -0.63 10.11
CA CYS A 30 -8.73 -1.54 8.98
C CYS A 30 -10.06 -1.49 8.19
N ASP A 31 -10.64 -0.30 8.04
CA ASP A 31 -11.88 -0.10 7.26
C ASP A 31 -11.54 0.14 5.79
N ALA A 32 -11.49 -0.95 5.01
CA ALA A 32 -11.17 -0.90 3.58
C ALA A 32 -12.17 -0.05 2.77
N GLN A 33 -13.46 -0.05 3.15
CA GLN A 33 -14.48 0.74 2.45
C GLN A 33 -14.37 2.24 2.77
N GLY A 34 -14.09 2.56 4.03
CA GLY A 34 -13.73 3.91 4.46
C GLY A 34 -12.45 4.40 3.78
N LEU A 35 -11.43 3.56 3.69
CA LEU A 35 -10.20 3.90 2.99
C LEU A 35 -10.44 4.14 1.49
N LYS A 36 -11.17 3.26 0.80
CA LYS A 36 -11.56 3.44 -0.61
C LYS A 36 -12.28 4.77 -0.83
N SER A 37 -13.19 5.10 0.09
CA SER A 37 -13.95 6.34 0.11
C SER A 37 -13.05 7.57 0.22
N VAL A 38 -12.10 7.54 1.17
CA VAL A 38 -11.17 8.65 1.41
C VAL A 38 -10.11 8.77 0.30
N CYS A 39 -9.64 7.66 -0.27
CA CYS A 39 -8.74 7.64 -1.44
C CYS A 39 -9.37 8.30 -2.68
N GLY A 40 -10.71 8.36 -2.76
CA GLY A 40 -11.43 9.03 -3.85
C GLY A 40 -11.53 10.56 -3.69
N LEU A 41 -11.08 11.13 -2.58
CA LEU A 41 -11.14 12.57 -2.34
C LEU A 41 -10.07 13.32 -3.14
N ALA A 42 -10.37 14.55 -3.57
CA ALA A 42 -9.43 15.38 -4.32
C ALA A 42 -8.13 15.65 -3.55
N GLY A 43 -8.21 15.83 -2.22
CA GLY A 43 -7.05 15.98 -1.35
C GLY A 43 -6.15 14.74 -1.30
N ALA A 44 -6.66 13.54 -1.61
CA ALA A 44 -5.86 12.32 -1.64
C ALA A 44 -4.80 12.33 -2.76
N ALA A 45 -5.09 13.02 -3.86
CA ALA A 45 -4.13 13.21 -4.95
C ALA A 45 -2.99 14.18 -4.59
N GLN A 46 -3.16 14.96 -3.52
CA GLN A 46 -2.17 15.95 -3.05
C GLN A 46 -1.29 15.41 -1.92
N ILE A 47 -1.52 14.17 -1.45
CA ILE A 47 -0.69 13.56 -0.42
C ILE A 47 0.71 13.39 -0.97
N SER A 48 1.69 13.82 -0.17
CA SER A 48 3.10 13.70 -0.51
C SER A 48 3.52 12.24 -0.65
N ARG A 49 4.62 12.02 -1.37
CA ARG A 49 5.24 10.69 -1.50
C ARG A 49 5.61 10.12 -0.13
N GLU A 50 6.11 10.97 0.76
CA GLU A 50 6.48 10.61 2.13
C GLU A 50 5.24 10.21 2.94
N GLY A 51 4.12 10.95 2.82
CA GLY A 51 2.85 10.62 3.44
C GLY A 51 2.28 9.29 2.95
N VAL A 52 2.33 9.03 1.64
CA VAL A 52 1.92 7.73 1.08
C VAL A 52 2.80 6.60 1.59
N THR A 53 4.12 6.80 1.64
CA THR A 53 5.06 5.80 2.19
C THR A 53 4.76 5.51 3.66
N ALA A 54 4.46 6.54 4.45
CA ALA A 54 4.08 6.40 5.85
C ALA A 54 2.77 5.59 6.00
N LEU A 55 1.77 5.85 5.17
CA LEU A 55 0.51 5.08 5.13
C LEU A 55 0.75 3.60 4.80
N PHE A 56 1.61 3.29 3.81
CA PHE A 56 1.96 1.90 3.52
C PHE A 56 2.67 1.23 4.69
N ARG A 57 3.68 1.87 5.29
CA ARG A 57 4.37 1.31 6.48
C ARG A 57 3.41 1.10 7.65
N GLN A 58 2.48 2.02 7.85
CA GLN A 58 1.47 1.88 8.88
C GLN A 58 0.55 0.68 8.61
N ALA A 59 0.13 0.47 7.35
CA ALA A 59 -0.66 -0.69 6.94
C ALA A 59 0.11 -2.00 7.19
N LEU A 60 1.38 -2.05 6.80
CA LEU A 60 2.28 -3.19 7.04
C LEU A 60 2.48 -3.46 8.53
N GLY A 61 2.61 -2.41 9.33
CA GLY A 61 2.67 -2.51 10.79
C GLY A 61 1.42 -3.15 11.38
N TYR A 62 0.24 -2.93 10.80
CA TYR A 62 -0.99 -3.62 11.22
C TYR A 62 -1.04 -5.07 10.74
N ALA A 63 -0.57 -5.39 9.53
CA ALA A 63 -0.47 -6.78 9.05
C ALA A 63 0.38 -7.64 10.01
N ALA A 64 1.49 -7.10 10.51
CA ALA A 64 2.38 -7.81 11.42
C ALA A 64 1.79 -8.05 12.83
N ASN A 65 0.82 -7.24 13.26
CA ASN A 65 0.32 -7.23 14.64
C ASN A 65 -1.12 -7.76 14.81
N HIS A 66 -1.91 -7.91 13.74
CA HIS A 66 -3.34 -8.22 13.86
C HIS A 66 -3.79 -9.49 13.11
N TYR A 67 -4.57 -10.33 13.79
CA TYR A 67 -5.34 -11.48 13.26
C TYR A 67 -6.42 -11.10 12.22
N LEU A 68 -6.52 -9.83 11.81
CA LEU A 68 -7.47 -9.32 10.81
C LEU A 68 -6.83 -9.30 9.42
N TYR A 69 -6.29 -10.44 8.99
CA TYR A 69 -5.58 -10.61 7.72
C TYR A 69 -6.38 -10.19 6.48
N GLY A 70 -7.73 -10.15 6.56
CA GLY A 70 -8.58 -9.86 5.40
C GLY A 70 -8.55 -8.39 4.93
N ASN A 71 -8.51 -7.43 5.85
CA ASN A 71 -8.74 -6.03 5.49
C ASN A 71 -7.46 -5.26 5.17
N VAL A 72 -6.29 -5.67 5.67
CA VAL A 72 -5.04 -4.92 5.44
C VAL A 72 -4.61 -5.00 3.99
N ALA A 73 -4.74 -6.17 3.36
CA ALA A 73 -4.45 -6.34 1.94
C ALA A 73 -5.35 -5.46 1.04
N GLU A 74 -6.65 -5.38 1.34
CA GLU A 74 -7.56 -4.45 0.65
C GLU A 74 -7.17 -2.99 0.88
N CYS A 75 -6.78 -2.63 2.11
CA CYS A 75 -6.27 -1.30 2.42
C CYS A 75 -5.05 -0.94 1.56
N VAL A 76 -4.04 -1.82 1.51
CA VAL A 76 -2.84 -1.64 0.67
C VAL A 76 -3.20 -1.52 -0.82
N THR A 77 -4.19 -2.28 -1.29
CA THR A 77 -4.69 -2.20 -2.67
C THR A 77 -5.36 -0.85 -2.97
N HIS A 78 -6.05 -0.26 -2.01
CA HIS A 78 -6.61 1.09 -2.18
C HIS A 78 -5.54 2.18 -2.07
N LEU A 79 -4.55 2.01 -1.19
CA LEU A 79 -3.40 2.94 -1.12
C LEU A 79 -2.58 2.96 -2.42
N SER A 80 -2.44 1.83 -3.11
CA SER A 80 -1.72 1.77 -4.39
C SER A 80 -2.42 2.53 -5.52
N CYS A 81 -3.70 2.88 -5.34
CA CYS A 81 -4.45 3.72 -6.27
C CYS A 81 -4.20 5.23 -6.08
N LEU A 82 -3.52 5.64 -4.99
CA LEU A 82 -3.18 7.04 -4.77
C LEU A 82 -2.20 7.56 -5.82
N LEU A 83 -2.34 8.82 -6.22
CA LEU A 83 -1.41 9.44 -7.18
C LEU A 83 0.04 9.42 -6.65
N GLY A 84 0.22 9.71 -5.36
CA GLY A 84 1.53 9.65 -4.70
C GLY A 84 2.14 8.24 -4.70
N ALA A 85 1.34 7.17 -4.73
CA ALA A 85 1.86 5.80 -4.82
C ALA A 85 2.51 5.53 -6.18
N ARG A 86 2.00 6.16 -7.26
CA ARG A 86 2.61 6.09 -8.60
C ARG A 86 3.89 6.91 -8.72
N GLN A 87 4.13 7.82 -7.79
CA GLN A 87 5.32 8.67 -7.72
C GLN A 87 6.38 8.15 -6.74
N LEU A 88 6.14 6.99 -6.12
CA LEU A 88 7.16 6.31 -5.33
C LEU A 88 8.36 5.99 -6.21
N ASP A 89 9.55 6.13 -5.66
CA ASP A 89 10.77 5.68 -6.33
C ASP A 89 11.03 4.19 -6.06
N ALA A 90 11.95 3.61 -6.82
CA ALA A 90 12.32 2.21 -6.68
C ALA A 90 12.81 1.90 -5.26
N ALA A 91 13.54 2.83 -4.61
CA ALA A 91 14.06 2.62 -3.27
C ALA A 91 12.96 2.51 -2.21
N ALA A 92 11.94 3.37 -2.29
CA ALA A 92 10.77 3.33 -1.42
C ALA A 92 9.97 2.04 -1.62
N VAL A 93 9.72 1.63 -2.88
CA VAL A 93 9.03 0.36 -3.18
C VAL A 93 9.84 -0.83 -2.70
N CYS A 94 11.16 -0.84 -2.89
CA CYS A 94 12.06 -1.87 -2.36
C CYS A 94 11.96 -1.99 -0.84
N ALA A 95 11.97 -0.88 -0.11
CA ALA A 95 11.82 -0.89 1.35
C ALA A 95 10.47 -1.48 1.78
N LEU A 96 9.37 -1.05 1.12
CA LEU A 96 8.04 -1.58 1.39
C LEU A 96 7.92 -3.07 1.05
N LEU A 97 8.55 -3.54 -0.02
CA LEU A 97 8.58 -4.95 -0.40
C LEU A 97 9.35 -5.79 0.63
N THR A 98 10.48 -5.29 1.13
CA THR A 98 11.23 -5.95 2.20
C THR A 98 10.36 -6.10 3.45
N ASP A 99 9.69 -5.01 3.87
CA ASP A 99 8.78 -5.02 5.03
C ASP A 99 7.63 -6.02 4.83
N ALA A 100 7.04 -6.07 3.63
CA ALA A 100 5.94 -6.99 3.29
C ALA A 100 6.39 -8.46 3.25
N VAL A 101 7.58 -8.76 2.72
CA VAL A 101 8.15 -10.12 2.71
C VAL A 101 8.48 -10.58 4.13
N MET A 102 8.97 -9.68 4.98
CA MET A 102 9.19 -9.96 6.40
C MET A 102 7.88 -10.24 7.15
N ALA A 103 6.80 -9.57 6.75
CA ALA A 103 5.45 -9.82 7.25
C ALA A 103 4.78 -11.09 6.66
N GLN A 104 5.41 -11.75 5.68
CA GLN A 104 4.89 -12.94 4.99
C GLN A 104 3.49 -12.72 4.36
N ASP A 105 3.21 -11.50 3.91
CA ASP A 105 1.92 -11.15 3.31
C ASP A 105 2.03 -11.10 1.78
N SER A 106 1.76 -12.25 1.17
CA SER A 106 1.81 -12.41 -0.30
C SER A 106 0.87 -11.49 -1.07
N VAL A 107 -0.27 -11.09 -0.49
CA VAL A 107 -1.24 -10.23 -1.16
C VAL A 107 -0.73 -8.80 -1.18
N VAL A 108 -0.17 -8.35 -0.07
CA VAL A 108 0.50 -7.05 0.02
C VAL A 108 1.72 -6.99 -0.88
N VAL A 109 2.55 -8.05 -0.92
CA VAL A 109 3.67 -8.12 -1.87
C VAL A 109 3.15 -7.99 -3.31
N ALA A 110 2.11 -8.72 -3.69
CA ALA A 110 1.52 -8.61 -5.03
C ALA A 110 0.98 -7.20 -5.33
N ALA A 111 0.35 -6.54 -4.36
CA ALA A 111 -0.12 -5.16 -4.51
C ALA A 111 1.03 -4.16 -4.70
N LEU A 112 2.13 -4.31 -3.95
CA LEU A 112 3.33 -3.48 -4.11
C LEU A 112 4.04 -3.76 -5.45
N CYS A 113 4.07 -5.01 -5.90
CA CYS A 113 4.57 -5.39 -7.22
C CYS A 113 3.79 -4.75 -8.37
N SER A 114 2.54 -4.33 -8.15
CA SER A 114 1.72 -3.64 -9.16
C SER A 114 2.06 -2.16 -9.34
N LEU A 115 2.88 -1.59 -8.44
CA LEU A 115 3.30 -0.19 -8.53
C LEU A 115 4.24 0.03 -9.72
N PRO A 116 4.15 1.17 -10.43
CA PRO A 116 5.03 1.44 -11.58
C PRO A 116 6.52 1.34 -11.25
N ALA A 117 6.93 1.80 -10.07
CA ALA A 117 8.31 1.75 -9.63
C ALA A 117 8.81 0.34 -9.27
N ALA A 118 7.92 -0.64 -9.11
CA ALA A 118 8.31 -2.04 -8.95
C ALA A 118 9.02 -2.58 -10.20
N ALA A 119 8.69 -2.05 -11.39
CA ALA A 119 9.38 -2.38 -12.64
C ALA A 119 10.82 -1.82 -12.69
N SER A 120 11.16 -0.87 -11.83
CA SER A 120 12.50 -0.29 -11.71
C SER A 120 13.33 -0.95 -10.60
N VAL A 121 12.81 -1.98 -9.95
CA VAL A 121 13.56 -2.78 -8.97
C VAL A 121 14.66 -3.53 -9.71
N SER A 122 15.87 -3.53 -9.16
CA SER A 122 17.00 -4.23 -9.79
C SER A 122 16.84 -5.75 -9.65
N ALA A 123 17.37 -6.50 -10.62
CA ALA A 123 17.39 -7.96 -10.54
C ALA A 123 18.10 -8.48 -9.28
N GLY A 124 19.15 -7.79 -8.81
CA GLY A 124 19.85 -8.11 -7.56
C GLY A 124 18.93 -7.99 -6.35
N MET A 125 18.21 -6.88 -6.22
CA MET A 125 17.26 -6.67 -5.12
C MET A 125 16.12 -7.69 -5.18
N LEU A 126 15.61 -8.01 -6.37
CA LEU A 126 14.57 -9.03 -6.52
C LEU A 126 15.07 -10.43 -6.09
N GLN A 127 16.32 -10.76 -6.41
CA GLN A 127 16.93 -12.02 -5.95
C GLN A 127 17.08 -12.05 -4.42
N GLU A 128 17.49 -10.94 -3.79
CA GLU A 128 17.57 -10.83 -2.34
C GLU A 128 16.19 -11.00 -1.68
N LEU A 129 15.15 -10.35 -2.21
CA LEU A 129 13.78 -10.51 -1.74
C LEU A 129 13.26 -11.95 -1.90
N LYS A 130 13.58 -12.63 -3.02
CA LYS A 130 13.22 -14.03 -3.25
C LYS A 130 13.94 -14.96 -2.27
N GLN A 131 15.22 -14.72 -1.99
CA GLN A 131 15.96 -15.48 -0.98
C GLN A 131 15.38 -15.26 0.41
N LEU A 132 14.94 -14.05 0.72
CA LEU A 132 14.29 -13.72 2.00
C LEU A 132 12.95 -14.47 2.14
N ALA A 133 12.10 -14.44 1.12
CA ALA A 133 10.84 -15.19 1.08
C ALA A 133 11.06 -16.71 1.24
N ALA A 134 12.07 -17.26 0.54
CA ALA A 134 12.43 -18.66 0.65
C ALA A 134 12.91 -19.06 2.06
N ARG A 135 13.71 -18.19 2.71
CA ARG A 135 14.14 -18.40 4.11
C ARG A 135 12.98 -18.38 5.10
N ASN A 136 11.96 -17.57 4.81
CA ASN A 136 10.74 -17.49 5.61
C ASN A 136 9.74 -18.63 5.31
N ALA A 137 10.08 -19.54 4.38
CA ALA A 137 9.22 -20.64 3.91
C ALA A 137 7.85 -20.17 3.37
N ASP A 138 7.77 -18.93 2.89
CA ASP A 138 6.53 -18.35 2.37
C ASP A 138 6.50 -18.47 0.83
N ALA A 139 5.86 -19.55 0.38
CA ALA A 139 5.68 -19.83 -1.04
C ALA A 139 4.84 -18.75 -1.75
N GLY A 140 3.90 -18.10 -1.05
CA GLY A 140 3.03 -17.09 -1.63
C GLY A 140 3.80 -15.82 -1.98
N THR A 141 4.63 -15.32 -1.07
CA THR A 141 5.46 -14.15 -1.36
C THR A 141 6.53 -14.48 -2.41
N PHE A 142 7.12 -15.67 -2.38
CA PHE A 142 8.04 -16.11 -3.42
C PHE A 142 7.39 -16.14 -4.82
N GLU A 143 6.16 -16.64 -4.91
CA GLU A 143 5.41 -16.65 -6.17
C GLU A 143 5.07 -15.23 -6.64
N ALA A 144 4.62 -14.37 -5.74
CA ALA A 144 4.32 -12.96 -6.03
C ALA A 144 5.55 -12.21 -6.57
N LEU A 145 6.72 -12.41 -5.95
CA LEU A 145 8.00 -11.85 -6.43
C LEU A 145 8.45 -12.49 -7.74
N SER A 146 8.10 -13.73 -8.02
CA SER A 146 8.46 -14.41 -9.27
C SER A 146 7.69 -13.91 -10.48
N ARG A 147 6.53 -13.27 -10.26
CA ARG A 147 5.73 -12.61 -11.31
C ARG A 147 6.27 -11.24 -11.73
N LEU A 148 7.14 -10.62 -10.93
CA LEU A 148 7.93 -9.46 -11.37
C LEU A 148 8.98 -9.95 -12.39
N GLN A 149 8.60 -9.91 -13.67
CA GLN A 149 9.56 -10.06 -14.77
C GLN A 149 10.25 -8.70 -14.96
N ILE A 150 11.51 -8.63 -14.55
CA ILE A 150 12.44 -7.52 -14.86
C ILE A 150 13.26 -7.94 -16.09
#